data_AF-A0A945Q9P2-F1
#
_entry.id   AF-A0A945Q9P2-F1
#
_cell.length_a   1.000
_cell.length_b   1.000
_cell.length_c   1.000
_cell.angle_alpha   90.00
_cell.angle_beta   90.00
_cell.angle_gamma   90.00
#
_symmetry.space_group_name_H-M   'P 1'
#
loop_
_entity.id
_entity.type
_entity.pdbx_description
1 polymer ?
#
loop_
_entity_poly.entity_id
_entity_poly.type
_entity_poly.pdbx_seq_one_letter_code
_entity_poly.pdbx_strand_id
1 'polypeptide(L)'
;MKKLLLTASAALTILFAQAQQCQADFSYMQNGPTTIFTDLSTVNPSWSTNYSVTWDWDFGDGTPVSHQQNPVHTYANNGIYTPCLTVTYFDSTIINWCTSVYCDSILIGNSIPASWDCNPATGCYDPGTGLGQYTSLSACQAVCGT
;
A
#
# COMPACT_ATOMS: atom_id res chain seq x y z
N MET A 1 -13.20 5.54 -64.64
CA MET A 1 -12.17 5.82 -63.62
C MET A 1 -12.79 6.62 -62.47
N LYS A 2 -13.48 5.95 -61.52
CA LYS A 2 -13.94 6.58 -60.28
C LYS A 2 -12.92 6.21 -59.21
N LYS A 3 -12.24 7.22 -58.66
CA LYS A 3 -11.13 7.10 -57.72
C LYS A 3 -11.65 6.56 -56.39
N LEU A 4 -11.09 5.45 -55.93
CA LEU A 4 -11.31 4.86 -54.62
C LEU A 4 -10.70 5.82 -53.58
N LEU A 5 -11.53 6.50 -52.80
CA LEU A 5 -11.08 7.32 -51.67
C LEU A 5 -10.84 6.38 -50.48
N LEU A 6 -9.59 5.98 -50.30
CA LEU A 6 -9.09 5.35 -49.08
C LEU A 6 -8.93 6.45 -48.02
N THR A 7 -9.89 6.59 -47.12
CA THR A 7 -9.70 7.38 -45.91
C THR A 7 -8.82 6.58 -44.95
N ALA A 8 -7.51 6.83 -44.98
CA ALA A 8 -6.62 6.38 -43.93
C ALA A 8 -6.87 7.24 -42.68
N SER A 9 -7.73 6.77 -41.79
CA SER A 9 -7.84 7.32 -40.44
C SER A 9 -6.63 6.84 -39.64
N ALA A 10 -5.55 7.63 -39.65
CA ALA A 10 -4.48 7.48 -38.68
C ALA A 10 -5.04 7.89 -37.32
N ALA A 11 -5.32 6.91 -36.46
CA ALA A 11 -5.53 7.18 -35.05
C ALA A 11 -4.18 7.67 -34.47
N LEU A 12 -4.04 8.99 -34.37
CA LEU A 12 -2.95 9.61 -33.62
C LEU A 12 -3.27 9.43 -32.14
N THR A 13 -2.96 8.26 -31.59
CA THR A 13 -2.86 8.09 -30.15
C THR A 13 -1.72 8.98 -29.68
N ILE A 14 -2.06 10.16 -29.16
CA ILE A 14 -1.13 10.95 -28.39
C ILE A 14 -0.85 10.12 -27.13
N LEU A 15 0.24 9.34 -27.17
CA LEU A 15 0.86 8.80 -25.97
C LEU A 15 1.35 10.01 -25.18
N PHE A 16 0.52 10.56 -24.29
CA PHE A 16 1.00 11.30 -23.15
C PHE A 16 1.66 10.30 -22.18
N ALA A 17 2.72 9.63 -22.62
CA ALA A 17 3.74 9.18 -21.69
C ALA A 17 4.53 10.43 -21.30
N GLN A 18 3.91 11.29 -20.50
CA GLN A 18 4.70 12.25 -19.73
C GLN A 18 5.61 11.35 -18.89
N ALA A 19 6.90 11.38 -19.15
CA ALA A 19 7.86 10.87 -18.18
C ALA A 19 7.68 11.74 -16.94
N GLN A 20 6.83 11.29 -16.01
CA GLN A 20 6.49 12.00 -14.80
C GLN A 20 7.83 12.22 -14.06
N GLN A 21 8.26 13.48 -13.91
CA GLN A 21 9.56 13.83 -13.32
C GLN A 21 9.75 13.26 -11.91
N CYS A 22 8.66 12.99 -11.22
CA CYS A 22 8.60 12.22 -10.01
C CYS A 22 7.34 11.36 -10.02
N GLN A 23 7.46 10.07 -9.75
CA GLN A 23 6.34 9.17 -9.54
C GLN A 23 6.52 8.52 -8.18
N ALA A 24 5.62 8.83 -7.26
CA ALA A 24 5.55 8.18 -5.95
C ALA A 24 5.15 6.71 -6.15
N ASP A 25 5.81 5.83 -5.43
CA ASP A 25 5.50 4.41 -5.38
C ASP A 25 6.07 3.84 -4.08
N PHE A 26 5.45 2.78 -3.55
CA PHE A 26 5.97 2.09 -2.39
C PHE A 26 5.61 0.62 -2.37
N SER A 27 6.39 -0.14 -1.62
CA SER A 27 6.04 -1.48 -1.17
C SER A 27 6.06 -1.55 0.35
N TYR A 28 5.50 -2.62 0.90
CA TYR A 28 5.45 -2.81 2.34
C TYR A 28 5.60 -4.27 2.73
N MET A 29 6.11 -4.50 3.94
CA MET A 29 6.12 -5.80 4.61
C MET A 29 5.46 -5.68 5.97
N GLN A 30 4.67 -6.67 6.36
CA GLN A 30 3.95 -6.69 7.63
C GLN A 30 4.56 -7.70 8.60
N ASN A 31 4.66 -7.31 9.87
CA ASN A 31 4.99 -8.16 11.00
C ASN A 31 3.96 -7.91 12.12
N GLY A 32 2.85 -8.65 12.07
CA GLY A 32 1.68 -8.39 12.92
C GLY A 32 1.05 -7.02 12.63
N PRO A 33 0.85 -6.14 13.64
CA PRO A 33 0.31 -4.80 13.44
C PRO A 33 1.34 -3.80 12.89
N THR A 34 2.62 -4.17 12.82
CA THR A 34 3.69 -3.31 12.35
C THR A 34 3.89 -3.48 10.86
N THR A 35 3.86 -2.36 10.12
CA THR A 35 4.15 -2.28 8.69
C THR A 35 5.46 -1.55 8.47
N ILE A 36 6.35 -2.16 7.69
CA ILE A 36 7.63 -1.59 7.27
C ILE A 36 7.45 -1.12 5.82
N PHE A 37 7.53 0.18 5.58
CA PHE A 37 7.38 0.76 4.25
C PHE A 37 8.74 0.89 3.57
N THR A 38 8.77 0.62 2.27
CA THR A 38 9.93 0.82 1.40
C THR A 38 9.53 1.73 0.26
N ASP A 39 10.20 2.88 0.16
CA ASP A 39 10.08 3.82 -0.95
C ASP A 39 10.56 3.19 -2.25
N LEU A 40 9.69 3.18 -3.27
CA LEU A 40 9.99 2.75 -4.64
C LEU A 40 9.85 3.90 -5.63
N SER A 41 9.68 5.13 -5.11
CA SER A 41 9.42 6.29 -5.93
C SER A 41 10.56 6.55 -6.91
N THR A 42 10.18 6.93 -8.12
CA THR A 42 11.14 7.32 -9.16
C THR A 42 11.21 8.83 -9.23
N VAL A 43 12.42 9.38 -9.24
CA VAL A 43 12.68 10.80 -9.51
C VAL A 43 13.67 10.89 -10.66
N ASN A 44 13.35 11.69 -11.67
CA ASN A 44 14.24 11.95 -12.79
C ASN A 44 14.77 13.39 -12.68
N PRO A 45 15.98 13.58 -12.13
CA PRO A 45 16.55 14.92 -11.95
C PRO A 45 17.00 15.57 -13.26
N SER A 46 16.74 14.94 -14.42
CA SER A 46 17.18 15.35 -15.75
C SER A 46 18.71 15.51 -15.83
N TRP A 47 19.22 16.70 -15.55
CA TRP A 47 20.65 17.07 -15.58
C TRP A 47 21.08 17.91 -14.36
N SER A 48 20.19 18.11 -13.40
CA SER A 48 20.47 18.89 -12.20
C SER A 48 21.09 18.05 -11.09
N THR A 49 22.11 18.61 -10.46
CA THR A 49 22.70 18.07 -9.23
C THR A 49 22.25 18.83 -7.98
N ASN A 50 21.47 19.91 -8.15
CA ASN A 50 21.04 20.78 -7.07
C ASN A 50 19.52 20.67 -6.85
N TYR A 51 19.13 19.47 -6.43
CA TYR A 51 17.75 19.11 -6.13
C TYR A 51 17.60 18.55 -4.72
N SER A 52 16.37 18.59 -4.21
CA SER A 52 15.95 17.96 -2.95
C SER A 52 14.74 17.08 -3.19
N VAL A 53 14.65 15.97 -2.45
CA VAL A 53 13.47 15.10 -2.40
C VAL A 53 12.98 15.03 -0.96
N THR A 54 11.68 15.19 -0.75
CA THR A 54 11.02 14.97 0.53
C THR A 54 9.96 13.89 0.43
N TRP A 55 9.73 13.20 1.54
CA TRP A 55 8.71 12.17 1.70
C TRP A 55 7.77 12.61 2.82
N ASP A 56 6.47 12.49 2.58
CA ASP A 56 5.44 12.70 3.59
C ASP A 56 4.50 11.50 3.57
N TRP A 57 4.50 10.75 4.68
CA TRP A 57 3.69 9.56 4.86
C TRP A 57 2.49 9.87 5.75
N ASP A 58 1.29 9.76 5.19
CA ASP A 58 0.05 9.65 5.96
C ASP A 58 -0.30 8.16 6.05
N PHE A 59 -0.40 7.60 7.26
CA PHE A 59 -0.70 6.17 7.44
C PHE A 59 -2.20 5.85 7.34
N GLY A 60 -3.08 6.86 7.27
CA GLY A 60 -4.52 6.69 7.15
C GLY A 60 -5.22 6.24 8.44
N ASP A 61 -4.52 6.22 9.58
CA ASP A 61 -5.06 5.88 10.91
C ASP A 61 -5.18 7.09 11.85
N GLY A 62 -4.89 8.29 11.35
CA GLY A 62 -4.93 9.55 12.10
C GLY A 62 -3.69 9.82 12.95
N THR A 63 -2.65 8.98 12.86
CA THR A 63 -1.35 9.24 13.49
C THR A 63 -0.59 10.36 12.76
N PRO A 64 0.39 11.02 13.41
CA PRO A 64 1.15 12.10 12.78
C PRO A 64 1.90 11.65 11.52
N VAL A 65 2.01 12.56 10.54
CA VAL A 65 2.75 12.34 9.29
C VAL A 65 4.23 12.05 9.59
N SER A 66 4.81 11.08 8.87
CA SER A 66 6.25 10.78 8.93
C SER A 66 7.00 11.37 7.74
N HIS A 67 8.17 11.96 8.01
CA HIS A 67 9.06 12.52 6.98
C HIS A 67 10.25 11.60 6.63
N GLN A 68 10.23 10.35 7.11
CA GLN A 68 11.26 9.37 6.78
C GLN A 68 11.03 8.78 5.39
N GLN A 69 12.09 8.50 4.65
CA GLN A 69 11.98 7.82 3.36
C GLN A 69 11.37 6.41 3.51
N ASN A 70 11.85 5.63 4.48
CA ASN A 70 11.40 4.26 4.74
C ASN A 70 10.91 4.13 6.20
N PRO A 71 9.70 4.59 6.53
CA PRO A 71 9.20 4.54 7.89
C PRO A 71 8.78 3.14 8.31
N VAL A 72 8.82 2.90 9.62
CA VAL A 72 8.16 1.77 10.28
C VAL A 72 7.00 2.32 11.08
N HIS A 73 5.80 1.77 10.87
CA HIS A 73 4.58 2.21 11.54
C HIS A 73 3.84 1.05 12.18
N THR A 74 3.34 1.24 13.39
CA THR A 74 2.54 0.24 14.11
C THR A 74 1.13 0.75 14.28
N TYR A 75 0.19 0.05 13.64
CA TYR A 75 -1.23 0.38 13.72
C TYR A 75 -1.82 -0.13 15.04
N ALA A 76 -2.61 0.71 15.71
CA ALA A 76 -3.17 0.37 17.02
C ALA A 76 -4.28 -0.70 16.94
N ASN A 77 -5.02 -0.73 15.83
CA ASN A 77 -6.17 -1.62 15.66
C ASN A 77 -6.08 -2.38 14.33
N ASN A 78 -6.74 -3.54 14.28
CA ASN A 78 -6.95 -4.25 13.02
C ASN A 78 -7.97 -3.48 12.16
N GLY A 79 -7.77 -3.50 10.85
CA GLY A 79 -8.61 -2.77 9.91
C GLY A 79 -7.96 -2.60 8.55
N ILE A 80 -8.73 -2.08 7.60
CA ILE A 80 -8.20 -1.64 6.32
C ILE A 80 -7.79 -0.18 6.49
N TYR A 81 -6.54 0.12 6.15
CA TYR A 81 -5.98 1.46 6.13
C TYR A 81 -5.52 1.80 4.72
N THR A 82 -5.41 3.09 4.42
CA THR A 82 -4.96 3.57 3.11
C THR A 82 -3.78 4.51 3.31
N PRO A 83 -2.58 3.98 3.59
CA PRO A 83 -1.39 4.80 3.63
C PRO A 83 -1.15 5.50 2.29
N CYS A 84 -0.76 6.76 2.36
CA CYS A 84 -0.43 7.62 1.25
C CYS A 84 1.00 8.14 1.41
N LEU A 85 1.83 7.90 0.40
CA LEU A 85 3.15 8.52 0.26
C LEU A 85 3.03 9.72 -0.68
N THR A 86 3.40 10.90 -0.19
CA THR A 86 3.65 12.07 -1.02
C THR A 86 5.16 12.26 -1.19
N VAL A 87 5.63 12.25 -2.43
CA VAL A 87 7.02 12.59 -2.77
C VAL A 87 7.04 13.95 -3.45
N THR A 88 7.86 14.87 -2.92
CA THR A 88 8.11 16.17 -3.53
C THR A 88 9.56 16.28 -3.96
N TYR A 89 9.76 16.45 -5.25
CA TYR A 89 11.04 16.78 -5.87
C TYR A 89 11.09 18.28 -6.16
N PHE A 90 12.19 18.93 -5.80
CA PHE A 90 12.45 20.34 -6.11
C PHE A 90 13.86 20.52 -6.65
N ASP A 91 13.98 21.19 -7.80
CA ASP A 91 15.23 21.56 -8.44
C ASP A 91 15.43 23.06 -8.37
N SER A 92 16.47 23.47 -7.64
CA SER A 92 16.78 24.89 -7.44
C SER A 92 17.44 25.55 -8.66
N THR A 93 18.00 24.76 -9.58
CA THR A 93 18.79 25.25 -10.72
C THR A 93 17.90 25.74 -11.86
N ILE A 94 16.87 24.96 -12.17
CA ILE A 94 15.85 25.31 -13.17
C ILE A 94 14.55 25.80 -12.55
N ILE A 95 14.49 25.90 -11.22
CA ILE A 95 13.30 26.28 -10.45
C ILE A 95 12.11 25.43 -10.91
N ASN A 96 12.28 24.12 -10.82
CA ASN A 96 11.28 23.16 -11.23
C ASN A 96 10.90 22.28 -10.05
N TRP A 97 9.66 21.82 -10.02
CA TRP A 97 9.19 20.97 -8.93
C TRP A 97 8.19 19.96 -9.45
N CYS A 98 8.13 18.84 -8.75
CA CYS A 98 7.17 17.80 -9.01
C CYS A 98 6.69 17.25 -7.66
N THR A 99 5.39 17.08 -7.53
CA THR A 99 4.80 16.36 -6.39
C THR A 99 3.96 15.21 -6.93
N SER A 100 4.19 14.03 -6.39
CA SER A 100 3.42 12.82 -6.70
C SER A 100 2.90 12.22 -5.41
N VAL A 101 1.67 11.72 -5.47
CA VAL A 101 1.02 11.01 -4.37
C VAL A 101 0.66 9.62 -4.84
N TYR A 102 1.00 8.61 -4.04
CA TYR A 102 0.57 7.24 -4.24
C TYR A 102 -0.07 6.72 -2.95
N CYS A 103 -1.25 6.16 -3.08
CA CYS A 103 -2.01 5.60 -1.97
C CYS A 103 -2.43 4.18 -2.34
N ASP A 104 -2.23 3.23 -1.43
CA ASP A 104 -2.67 1.86 -1.61
C ASP A 104 -3.30 1.34 -0.32
N SER A 105 -4.32 0.49 -0.46
CA SER A 105 -5.02 -0.08 0.69
C SER A 105 -4.24 -1.25 1.26
N ILE A 106 -4.01 -1.23 2.57
CA ILE A 106 -3.39 -2.33 3.30
C ILE A 106 -4.37 -2.85 4.36
N LEU A 107 -4.37 -4.18 4.54
CA LEU A 107 -5.14 -4.82 5.60
C LEU A 107 -4.21 -5.10 6.78
N ILE A 108 -4.47 -4.44 7.90
CA ILE A 108 -3.83 -4.67 9.18
C ILE A 108 -4.67 -5.67 9.95
N GLY A 109 -4.05 -6.74 10.43
CA GLY A 109 -4.78 -7.80 11.12
C GLY A 109 -5.15 -8.99 10.26
N ASN A 110 -4.42 -9.26 9.17
CA ASN A 110 -4.34 -10.59 8.56
C ASN A 110 -3.60 -11.61 9.45
N SER A 111 -3.73 -11.52 10.77
CA SER A 111 -3.81 -12.74 11.56
C SER A 111 -5.08 -13.43 11.08
N ILE A 112 -4.89 -14.52 10.34
CA ILE A 112 -5.82 -15.64 10.29
C ILE A 112 -6.89 -15.51 11.39
N PRO A 113 -8.18 -15.25 11.05
CA PRO A 113 -9.18 -14.89 12.04
C PRO A 113 -9.22 -15.96 13.12
N ALA A 114 -9.19 -15.55 14.40
CA ALA A 114 -9.16 -16.49 15.51
C ALA A 114 -10.30 -17.50 15.34
N SER A 115 -9.93 -18.74 15.11
CA SER A 115 -10.84 -19.85 14.87
C SER A 115 -10.51 -20.92 15.89
N TRP A 116 -11.47 -21.71 16.31
CA TRP A 116 -11.28 -22.62 17.43
C TRP A 116 -11.66 -24.02 17.00
N ASP A 117 -10.79 -24.98 17.32
CA ASP A 117 -11.06 -26.40 17.20
C ASP A 117 -11.22 -27.03 18.58
N CYS A 118 -12.03 -28.08 18.64
CA CYS A 118 -12.26 -28.82 19.85
C CYS A 118 -11.30 -30.02 19.94
N ASN A 119 -10.43 -30.03 20.95
CA ASN A 119 -9.62 -31.19 21.30
C ASN A 119 -10.17 -31.86 22.58
N PRO A 120 -10.55 -33.15 22.53
CA PRO A 120 -11.06 -33.86 23.71
C PRO A 120 -10.11 -33.91 24.91
N ALA A 121 -8.79 -33.74 24.71
CA ALA A 121 -7.79 -33.80 25.77
C ALA A 121 -7.40 -32.44 26.36
N THR A 122 -7.47 -31.37 25.56
CA THR A 122 -6.97 -30.03 25.95
C THR A 122 -8.02 -28.93 25.89
N GLY A 123 -9.26 -29.26 25.48
CA GLY A 123 -10.32 -28.29 25.26
C GLY A 123 -10.15 -27.50 23.97
N CYS A 124 -10.77 -26.32 23.93
CA CYS A 124 -10.71 -25.42 22.78
C CYS A 124 -9.31 -24.85 22.59
N TYR A 125 -8.79 -24.94 21.36
CA TYR A 125 -7.53 -24.35 20.97
C TYR A 125 -7.65 -23.66 19.61
N ASP A 126 -6.84 -22.63 19.38
CA ASP A 126 -6.75 -21.96 18.08
C ASP A 126 -5.67 -22.63 17.23
N PRO A 127 -6.01 -23.24 16.08
CA PRO A 127 -5.03 -23.87 15.20
C PRO A 127 -4.17 -22.85 14.44
N GLY A 128 -4.50 -21.55 14.52
CA GLY A 128 -3.81 -20.50 13.79
C GLY A 128 -3.96 -20.65 12.28
N THR A 129 -5.03 -21.31 11.80
CA THR A 129 -5.37 -21.50 10.37
C THR A 129 -6.60 -20.72 9.91
N GLY A 130 -7.45 -20.28 10.84
CA GLY A 130 -8.60 -19.40 10.56
C GLY A 130 -9.75 -20.14 9.90
N LEU A 131 -9.62 -21.46 9.90
CA LEU A 131 -10.57 -22.43 9.37
C LEU A 131 -11.04 -23.38 10.47
N GLY A 132 -10.76 -23.06 11.74
CA GLY A 132 -11.26 -23.82 12.89
C GLY A 132 -12.79 -23.86 12.93
N GLN A 133 -13.34 -24.91 13.54
CA GLN A 133 -14.78 -25.21 13.54
C GLN A 133 -15.65 -24.09 14.11
N TYR A 134 -15.13 -23.28 15.03
CA TYR A 134 -15.85 -22.19 15.66
C TYR A 134 -15.15 -20.86 15.44
N THR A 135 -15.92 -19.81 15.14
CA THR A 135 -15.40 -18.44 14.95
C THR A 135 -15.26 -17.65 16.25
N SER A 136 -15.53 -18.28 17.41
CA SER A 136 -15.35 -17.67 18.73
C SER A 136 -15.06 -18.72 19.80
N LEU A 137 -14.28 -18.33 20.82
CA LEU A 137 -13.94 -19.18 21.96
C LEU A 137 -15.18 -19.64 22.72
N SER A 138 -16.15 -18.73 22.92
CA SER A 138 -17.40 -19.03 23.62
C SER A 138 -18.24 -20.07 22.89
N ALA A 139 -18.32 -20.00 21.55
CA ALA A 139 -19.00 -21.02 20.75
C ALA A 139 -18.32 -22.39 20.85
N CYS A 140 -16.98 -22.43 20.85
CA CYS A 140 -16.26 -23.68 21.05
C CYS A 140 -16.47 -24.25 22.46
N GLN A 141 -16.35 -23.42 23.51
CA GLN A 141 -16.50 -23.85 24.91
C GLN A 141 -17.91 -24.35 25.23
N ALA A 142 -18.94 -23.86 24.52
CA ALA A 142 -20.31 -24.33 24.66
C ALA A 142 -20.49 -25.79 24.20
N VAL A 143 -19.58 -26.31 23.38
CA VAL A 143 -19.67 -27.67 22.80
C VAL A 143 -18.55 -28.58 23.28
N CYS A 144 -17.34 -28.07 23.46
CA CYS A 144 -16.12 -28.86 23.69
C CYS A 144 -15.93 -29.39 25.14
N GLY A 145 -16.99 -29.40 25.95
CA GLY A 145 -16.93 -29.72 27.39
C GLY A 145 -18.11 -30.51 27.93
N THR A 146 -18.89 -31.17 27.07
CA THR A 146 -19.90 -32.19 27.44
C THR A 146 -19.39 -33.57 27.12
#